data_AF-A0AA41X5N0-F1
#
_entry.id   AF-A0AA41X5N0-F1
#
_cell.length_a   1.000
_cell.length_b   1.000
_cell.length_c   1.000
_cell.angle_alpha   90.00
_cell.angle_beta   90.00
_cell.angle_gamma   90.00
#
_symmetry.space_group_name_H-M   'P 1'
#
loop_
_entity.id
_entity.type
_entity.pdbx_description
1 polymer ?
#
loop_
_entity_poly.entity_id
_entity_poly.type
_entity_poly.pdbx_seq_one_letter_code
_entity_poly.pdbx_strand_id
1 'polypeptide(L)'
;SEAGASVYSASELASAELPELDVSIRGAVSIARRLQDPLAELVKIDPKSIGVGQYQHDVNQTGLAKTLEAVVEDCVNSVGVDV
;
A
#
# COMPACT_ATOMS: atom_id res chain seq x y z
N SER A 1 6.33 7.06 6.09
CA SER A 1 5.46 7.72 5.10
C SER A 1 4.03 7.25 5.31
N GLU A 2 3.06 8.17 5.26
CA GLU A 2 1.63 7.85 5.38
C GLU A 2 0.97 7.50 4.03
N ALA A 3 1.74 7.50 2.94
CA ALA A 3 1.24 7.26 1.58
C ALA A 3 0.36 6.00 1.51
N GLY A 4 -0.93 6.14 1.17
CA GLY A 4 -1.87 5.04 1.06
C GLY A 4 -2.38 4.45 2.40
N ALA A 5 -1.97 4.96 3.57
CA ALA A 5 -2.42 4.41 4.86
C ALA A 5 -3.94 4.59 5.07
N SER A 6 -4.50 5.69 4.58
CA SER A 6 -5.95 5.93 4.54
C SER A 6 -6.68 5.00 3.58
N VAL A 7 -6.04 4.62 2.47
CA VAL A 7 -6.61 3.68 1.49
C VAL A 7 -6.60 2.27 2.05
N TYR A 8 -5.51 1.86 2.68
CA TYR A 8 -5.46 0.61 3.43
C TYR A 8 -6.56 0.56 4.49
N SER A 9 -6.66 1.57 5.36
CA SER A 9 -7.55 1.49 6.51
C SER A 9 -9.04 1.37 6.16
N ALA A 10 -9.44 1.96 5.03
CA ALA A 10 -10.78 1.87 4.47
C ALA A 10 -11.03 0.62 3.60
N SER A 11 -10.01 -0.23 3.38
CA SER A 11 -10.14 -1.41 2.54
C SER A 11 -10.89 -2.56 3.22
N GLU A 12 -11.45 -3.45 2.41
CA GLU A 12 -12.02 -4.72 2.89
C GLU A 12 -10.96 -5.59 3.55
N LEU A 13 -9.72 -5.59 3.03
CA LEU A 13 -8.58 -6.32 3.59
C LEU A 13 -8.28 -5.87 5.03
N ALA A 14 -8.16 -4.57 5.27
CA ALA A 14 -7.92 -4.05 6.61
C ALA A 14 -9.10 -4.31 7.56
N SER A 15 -10.33 -4.31 7.02
CA SER A 15 -11.53 -4.68 7.78
C SER A 15 -11.53 -6.16 8.19
N ALA A 16 -10.98 -7.04 7.34
CA ALA A 16 -10.82 -8.45 7.66
C ALA A 16 -9.66 -8.72 8.62
N GLU A 17 -8.52 -8.00 8.49
CA GLU A 17 -7.36 -8.16 9.38
C GLU A 17 -7.62 -7.60 10.79
N LEU A 18 -8.39 -6.51 10.90
CA LEU A 18 -8.55 -5.73 12.13
C LEU A 18 -10.03 -5.35 12.35
N PRO A 19 -10.96 -6.33 12.46
CA PRO A 19 -12.40 -6.07 12.46
C PRO A 19 -12.86 -5.19 13.62
N GLU A 20 -12.25 -5.37 14.79
CA GLU A 20 -12.61 -4.66 16.03
C GLU A 20 -12.02 -3.24 16.14
N LEU A 21 -11.19 -2.82 15.18
CA LEU A 21 -10.55 -1.50 15.22
C LEU A 21 -11.28 -0.51 14.31
N ASP A 22 -11.38 0.74 14.76
CA ASP A 22 -11.86 1.84 13.94
C ASP A 22 -10.91 2.15 12.77
N VAL A 23 -11.46 2.72 11.69
CA VAL A 23 -10.73 3.08 10.46
C VAL A 23 -9.51 3.97 10.75
N SER A 24 -9.58 4.88 11.73
CA SER A 24 -8.45 5.75 12.08
C SER A 24 -7.29 4.96 12.71
N ILE A 25 -7.61 4.00 13.58
CA ILE A 25 -6.61 3.17 14.27
C ILE A 25 -5.96 2.20 13.28
N ARG A 26 -6.71 1.64 12.33
CA ARG A 26 -6.16 0.78 11.27
C ARG A 26 -5.09 1.51 10.44
N GLY A 27 -5.27 2.81 10.18
CA GLY A 27 -4.27 3.64 9.51
C GLY A 27 -2.97 3.73 10.32
N ALA A 28 -3.08 3.97 11.63
CA ALA A 28 -1.93 4.00 12.53
C ALA A 28 -1.19 2.64 12.61
N VAL A 29 -1.93 1.53 12.63
CA VAL A 29 -1.34 0.18 12.57
C VAL A 29 -0.53 -0.02 11.30
N SER A 30 -1.04 0.41 10.14
CA SER A 30 -0.29 0.32 8.88
C SER A 30 0.98 1.15 8.91
N ILE A 31 0.93 2.37 9.46
CA ILE A 31 2.13 3.22 9.61
C ILE A 31 3.19 2.52 10.48
N ALA A 32 2.78 1.89 11.59
CA ALA A 32 3.70 1.16 12.45
C ALA A 32 4.30 -0.07 11.77
N ARG A 33 3.49 -0.87 11.06
CA ARG A 33 3.95 -2.08 10.34
C ARG A 33 4.95 -1.74 9.23
N ARG A 34 4.75 -0.62 8.51
CA ARG A 34 5.71 -0.15 7.49
C ARG A 34 7.10 0.16 8.06
N LEU A 35 7.20 0.54 9.33
CA LEU A 35 8.50 0.76 9.96
C LEU A 35 9.24 -0.56 10.19
N GLN A 36 8.50 -1.64 10.44
CA GLN A 36 9.06 -2.98 10.67
C GLN A 36 9.47 -3.64 9.35
N ASP A 37 8.56 -3.65 8.38
CA ASP A 37 8.78 -4.14 7.03
C ASP A 37 7.97 -3.31 6.04
N PRO A 38 8.61 -2.36 5.33
CA PRO A 38 7.93 -1.51 4.36
C PRO A 38 7.32 -2.31 3.21
N LEU A 39 8.01 -3.35 2.72
CA LEU A 39 7.58 -4.08 1.53
C LEU A 39 6.34 -4.90 1.84
N ALA A 40 6.37 -5.69 2.92
CA ALA A 40 5.25 -6.54 3.32
C ALA A 40 3.97 -5.76 3.62
N GLU A 41 4.07 -4.50 4.05
CA GLU A 41 2.91 -3.68 4.35
C GLU A 41 2.44 -2.85 3.14
N LEU A 42 3.34 -2.35 2.28
CA LEU A 42 2.94 -1.56 1.10
C LEU A 42 2.29 -2.41 0.00
N VAL A 43 2.65 -3.69 -0.13
CA VAL A 43 2.01 -4.60 -1.11
C VAL A 43 0.52 -4.86 -0.83
N LYS A 44 0.02 -4.50 0.35
CA LYS A 44 -1.40 -4.63 0.72
C LYS A 44 -2.29 -3.53 0.14
N ILE A 45 -1.70 -2.57 -0.57
CA ILE A 45 -2.37 -1.36 -1.07
C ILE A 45 -2.26 -1.39 -2.58
N ASP A 46 -3.33 -0.98 -3.26
CA ASP A 46 -3.28 -0.73 -4.71
C ASP A 46 -2.09 0.20 -5.01
N PRO A 47 -1.11 -0.20 -5.84
CA PRO A 47 0.09 0.58 -6.09
C PRO A 47 -0.22 2.02 -6.54
N LYS A 48 -1.29 2.22 -7.34
CA LYS A 48 -1.70 3.56 -7.80
C LYS A 48 -2.27 4.44 -6.68
N SER A 49 -2.58 3.87 -5.53
CA SER A 49 -3.06 4.56 -4.33
C SER A 49 -1.94 4.85 -3.34
N ILE A 50 -0.72 4.35 -3.58
CA ILE A 50 0.48 4.80 -2.89
C ILE A 50 0.84 6.16 -3.47
N GLY A 51 0.67 7.23 -2.69
CA GLY A 51 1.03 8.58 -3.12
C GLY A 51 2.54 8.72 -3.33
N VAL A 52 2.99 8.59 -4.59
CA VAL A 52 4.39 8.66 -5.05
C VAL A 52 4.75 9.98 -5.70
N GLY A 53 3.78 10.88 -5.95
CA GLY A 53 4.06 12.19 -6.54
C GLY A 53 2.88 13.16 -6.46
N GLN A 54 3.17 14.45 -6.61
CA GLN A 54 2.20 15.54 -6.46
C GLN A 54 1.08 15.50 -7.51
N TYR A 55 1.41 15.20 -8.77
CA TYR A 55 0.48 15.20 -9.91
C TYR A 55 0.04 13.80 -10.31
N GLN A 56 0.06 12.85 -9.36
CA GLN A 56 -0.26 11.44 -9.61
C GLN A 56 -1.68 11.23 -10.16
N HIS A 57 -2.62 12.09 -9.81
CA HIS A 57 -3.99 12.04 -10.32
C HIS A 57 -4.16 12.72 -11.68
N ASP A 58 -3.18 13.51 -12.12
CA ASP A 58 -3.24 14.29 -13.36
C ASP A 58 -2.56 13.58 -14.54
N VAL A 59 -1.98 12.40 -14.31
CA VAL A 59 -1.35 11.56 -15.36
C VAL A 59 -2.30 10.48 -15.87
N ASN A 60 -1.91 9.82 -16.96
CA ASN A 60 -2.64 8.67 -17.50
C ASN A 60 -2.68 7.53 -16.45
N GLN A 61 -3.86 7.28 -15.88
CA GLN A 61 -4.03 6.34 -14.78
C GLN A 61 -3.76 4.88 -15.17
N THR A 62 -4.06 4.48 -16.41
CA THR A 62 -3.75 3.13 -16.90
C THR A 62 -2.25 2.91 -17.04
N GLY A 63 -1.53 3.91 -17.58
CA GLY A 63 -0.08 3.88 -17.70
C GLY A 63 0.61 3.90 -16.33
N LEU A 64 0.10 4.71 -15.40
CA LEU A 64 0.58 4.76 -14.02
C LEU A 64 0.42 3.40 -13.32
N ALA A 65 -0.79 2.83 -13.34
CA ALA A 65 -1.08 1.55 -12.69
C ALA A 65 -0.14 0.46 -13.20
N LYS A 66 -0.03 0.30 -14.53
CA LYS A 66 0.86 -0.70 -15.14
C LYS A 66 2.33 -0.53 -14.74
N THR A 67 2.79 0.72 -14.67
CA THR A 67 4.18 1.01 -14.29
C THR A 67 4.44 0.68 -12.83
N LEU A 68 3.51 1.04 -11.94
CA LEU A 68 3.66 0.79 -10.50
C LEU A 68 3.50 -0.70 -10.17
N GLU A 69 2.63 -1.43 -10.87
CA GLU A 69 2.52 -2.88 -10.77
C GLU A 69 3.85 -3.56 -11.13
N ALA A 70 4.48 -3.17 -12.24
CA ALA A 70 5.78 -3.71 -12.64
C ALA A 70 6.87 -3.44 -11.60
N VAL A 71 6.90 -2.23 -11.02
CA VAL A 71 7.86 -1.89 -9.94
C VAL A 71 7.63 -2.76 -8.70
N VAL A 72 6.36 -2.98 -8.32
CA VAL A 72 6.03 -3.83 -7.16
C VAL A 72 6.46 -5.28 -7.42
N GLU A 73 6.19 -5.81 -8.61
CA GLU A 73 6.64 -7.15 -9.02
C GLU A 73 8.16 -7.28 -8.95
N ASP A 74 8.89 -6.33 -9.54
CA ASP A 74 10.36 -6.32 -9.52
C ASP A 74 10.92 -6.24 -8.08
N CYS A 75 10.34 -5.39 -7.22
CA CYS A 75 10.75 -5.26 -5.83
C CYS A 75 10.52 -6.55 -5.03
N VAL A 76 9.34 -7.17 -5.15
CA VAL A 76 9.02 -8.42 -4.44
C VAL A 76 9.91 -9.56 -4.90
N ASN A 77 10.09 -9.72 -6.21
CA ASN A 77 10.95 -10.77 -6.76
C ASN A 77 12.42 -10.60 -6.38
N SER A 78 12.90 -9.35 -6.28
CA SER A 78 14.28 -9.04 -5.90
C SER A 78 14.57 -9.35 -4.42
N VAL A 79 13.63 -9.05 -3.52
CA VAL A 79 13.78 -9.32 -2.09
C VAL A 79 13.55 -10.81 -1.76
N GLY A 80 12.64 -11.45 -2.50
CA GLY A 80 12.22 -12.81 -2.22
C GLY A 80 11.18 -12.89 -1.10
N VAL A 81 10.46 -14.01 -1.04
CA VAL A 81 9.41 -14.27 -0.05
C VAL A 81 9.69 -15.63 0.60
N ASP A 82 9.56 -15.70 1.92
CA ASP A 82 9.59 -16.95 2.67
C ASP A 82 8.24 -17.68 2.54
N VAL A 83 8.25 -18.96 2.17
CA VAL A 83 7.07 -19.74 1.73
C VAL A 83 6.75 -20.93 2.62
#